data_AF-A0A956QPG7-F1
#
_entry.id   AF-A0A956QPG7-F1
#
_cell.length_a   1.000
_cell.length_b   1.000
_cell.length_c   1.000
_cell.angle_alpha   90.00
_cell.angle_beta   90.00
_cell.angle_gamma   90.00
#
_symmetry.space_group_name_H-M   'P 1'
#
loop_
_entity.id
_entity.type
_entity.pdbx_description
1 polymer ?
#
loop_
_entity_poly.entity_id
_entity_poly.type
_entity_poly.pdbx_seq_one_letter_code
_entity_poly.pdbx_strand_id
1 'polypeptide(L)'
;MAQSKLSLAGGFHYNQDIYFVQAQAAQVARVSKASVPKAAIPKTGHFLSLSLSPPFPPLQQPDPYLWSAMIRLGEIDFINALPFKLSQEEAEFAEAQVVRASPKQLNQWLCEGRLDVSAISSACYLAHRHELTLIDGLSISAQRPVKSVLLFLPTDRQAITTPTTKHPATLFIPDTSETSVLLARYILEQPEHQWPIPYQLQVYQRGLARMTLTQATETGAAVLAIGDEALMLDGWQHPGYKVIDLAQAWHETKASPFVFGVWAVRNDWLAQDPKGNRARLNRLCGLLRHKKYHFQSDKVYQQALVDSLLTRYQTDGSPDTEQQQQQQQQARLHHYLTHALTYNLDLPHRMGLDEFDQTITCLNKHVTTVSDSTGTEAVMPPAGQSPTNHINQKKAQEEAYAPLA
;
A
#
# COMPACT_ATOMS: atom_id res chain seq x y z
N MET A 1 -27.29 41.29 18.23
CA MET A 1 -25.94 40.71 18.16
C MET A 1 -26.04 39.30 18.73
N ALA A 2 -26.31 38.32 17.85
CA ALA A 2 -26.62 36.95 18.23
C ALA A 2 -25.69 35.99 17.48
N GLN A 3 -25.20 35.01 18.22
CA GLN A 3 -24.38 33.89 17.77
C GLN A 3 -25.16 33.01 16.78
N SER A 4 -24.52 32.59 15.69
CA SER A 4 -24.99 31.47 14.87
C SER A 4 -24.06 30.27 15.06
N LYS A 5 -24.54 29.30 15.83
CA LYS A 5 -24.07 27.91 15.79
C LYS A 5 -24.43 27.33 14.43
N LEU A 6 -23.46 26.77 13.71
CA LEU A 6 -23.72 25.78 12.66
C LEU A 6 -23.05 24.47 13.09
N SER A 7 -23.88 23.52 13.51
CA SER A 7 -23.50 22.12 13.62
C SER A 7 -23.45 21.52 12.22
N LEU A 8 -22.28 21.07 11.78
CA LEU A 8 -22.16 20.16 10.65
C LEU A 8 -21.89 18.76 11.20
N ALA A 9 -22.99 18.06 11.50
CA ALA A 9 -22.99 16.61 11.54
C ALA A 9 -22.93 16.12 10.09
N GLY A 10 -21.75 15.74 9.65
CA GLY A 10 -21.49 15.14 8.33
C GLY A 10 -20.43 14.06 8.49
N GLY A 11 -20.83 12.93 9.06
CA GLY A 11 -19.99 11.73 9.10
C GLY A 11 -19.81 11.21 7.68
N PHE A 12 -18.60 11.33 7.14
CA PHE A 12 -18.23 10.73 5.87
C PHE A 12 -17.93 9.24 6.11
N HIS A 13 -18.83 8.37 5.68
CA HIS A 13 -18.62 6.93 5.67
C HIS A 13 -17.54 6.58 4.63
N TYR A 14 -16.28 6.48 5.06
CA TYR A 14 -15.13 6.12 4.23
C TYR A 14 -14.88 4.59 4.13
N ASN A 15 -15.90 3.76 4.34
CA ASN A 15 -15.72 2.32 4.45
C ASN A 15 -16.81 1.58 3.68
N GLN A 16 -16.52 1.17 2.44
CA GLN A 16 -17.02 -0.09 1.87
C GLN A 16 -16.36 -0.46 0.52
N ASP A 17 -15.99 0.48 -0.34
CA ASP A 17 -15.63 0.13 -1.74
C ASP A 17 -14.28 -0.60 -1.92
N ILE A 18 -13.25 -0.32 -1.10
CA ILE A 18 -11.97 -1.04 -1.16
C ILE A 18 -12.11 -2.48 -0.64
N TYR A 19 -12.94 -2.68 0.39
CA TYR A 19 -13.22 -4.01 0.93
C TYR A 19 -14.19 -4.81 0.04
N PHE A 20 -15.10 -4.14 -0.69
CA PHE A 20 -16.08 -4.79 -1.57
C PHE A 20 -15.45 -5.42 -2.81
N VAL A 21 -14.45 -4.76 -3.42
CA VAL A 21 -13.71 -5.29 -4.58
C VAL A 21 -12.92 -6.56 -4.21
N GLN A 22 -12.48 -6.70 -2.96
CA GLN A 22 -11.71 -7.86 -2.50
C GLN A 22 -12.59 -9.07 -2.14
N ALA A 23 -13.83 -8.85 -1.69
CA ALA A 23 -14.76 -9.93 -1.36
C ALA A 23 -15.23 -10.73 -2.61
N GLN A 24 -15.39 -10.06 -3.76
CA GLN A 24 -15.78 -10.72 -5.01
C GLN A 24 -14.65 -11.57 -5.61
N ALA A 25 -13.39 -11.16 -5.47
CA ALA A 25 -12.24 -11.91 -6.00
C ALA A 25 -12.03 -13.27 -5.30
N ALA A 26 -12.32 -13.36 -3.99
CA ALA A 26 -12.23 -14.60 -3.23
C ALA A 26 -13.31 -15.64 -3.62
N GLN A 27 -14.42 -15.18 -4.21
CA GLN A 27 -15.56 -16.03 -4.56
C GLN A 27 -15.39 -16.70 -5.94
N VAL A 28 -14.61 -16.10 -6.85
CA VAL A 28 -14.34 -16.64 -8.20
C VAL A 28 -13.28 -17.75 -8.19
N ALA A 29 -12.37 -17.78 -7.21
CA ALA A 29 -11.34 -18.81 -7.08
C ALA A 29 -11.88 -20.23 -6.78
N ARG A 30 -13.19 -20.41 -6.58
CA ARG A 30 -13.81 -21.73 -6.29
C ARG A 30 -14.34 -22.47 -7.52
N VAL A 31 -14.29 -21.90 -8.73
CA VAL A 31 -14.83 -22.57 -9.92
C VAL A 31 -13.88 -22.45 -11.12
N SER A 32 -12.89 -23.34 -11.21
CA SER A 32 -12.46 -23.97 -12.47
C SER A 32 -11.36 -25.00 -12.22
N LYS A 33 -11.72 -26.25 -11.93
CA LYS A 33 -10.84 -27.40 -12.20
C LYS A 33 -11.11 -27.83 -13.64
N ALA A 34 -10.26 -27.39 -14.57
CA ALA A 34 -10.16 -28.01 -15.88
C ALA A 34 -8.69 -28.03 -16.32
N SER A 35 -8.25 -29.24 -16.64
CA SER A 35 -6.89 -29.66 -17.02
C SER A 35 -6.41 -29.03 -18.33
N VAL A 36 -5.20 -28.46 -18.33
CA VAL A 36 -4.48 -27.98 -19.51
C VAL A 36 -3.24 -28.86 -19.78
N PRO A 37 -2.88 -29.18 -21.04
CA PRO A 37 -1.86 -30.18 -21.36
C PRO A 37 -0.43 -29.63 -21.26
N LYS A 38 0.52 -30.51 -20.92
CA LYS A 38 1.97 -30.25 -20.86
C LYS A 38 2.55 -29.94 -22.25
N ALA A 39 2.95 -28.69 -22.48
CA ALA A 39 3.87 -28.32 -23.55
C ALA A 39 5.26 -27.99 -22.96
N ALA A 40 6.31 -28.41 -23.66
CA ALA A 40 7.69 -28.43 -23.20
C ALA A 40 8.29 -27.02 -23.05
N ILE A 41 8.80 -26.73 -21.85
CA ILE A 41 9.55 -25.51 -21.50
C ILE A 41 11.01 -25.70 -21.94
N PRO A 42 11.63 -24.73 -22.65
CA PRO A 42 13.06 -24.80 -22.95
C PRO A 42 13.88 -24.70 -21.65
N LYS A 43 14.82 -25.63 -21.48
CA LYS A 43 15.77 -25.64 -20.37
C LYS A 43 16.91 -24.64 -20.64
N THR A 44 16.77 -23.40 -20.18
CA THR A 44 17.92 -22.50 -19.99
C THR A 44 17.72 -21.62 -18.75
N GLY A 45 18.67 -21.72 -17.81
CA GLY A 45 18.81 -20.86 -16.64
C GLY A 45 18.21 -21.42 -15.34
N HIS A 46 18.98 -22.24 -14.61
CA HIS A 46 18.74 -22.44 -13.18
C HIS A 46 18.99 -21.12 -12.46
N PHE A 47 17.93 -20.37 -12.15
CA PHE A 47 18.00 -19.21 -11.24
C PHE A 47 17.02 -19.43 -10.11
N LEU A 48 17.58 -19.56 -8.91
CA LEU A 48 16.87 -19.84 -7.67
C LEU A 48 15.86 -18.71 -7.39
N SER A 49 14.61 -19.10 -7.14
CA SER A 49 13.56 -18.22 -6.64
C SER A 49 13.92 -17.79 -5.21
N LEU A 50 14.58 -16.65 -5.07
CA LEU A 50 14.89 -16.04 -3.78
C LEU A 50 13.65 -15.25 -3.31
N SER A 51 12.76 -15.93 -2.57
CA SER A 51 11.83 -15.20 -1.69
C SER A 51 12.66 -14.54 -0.60
N LEU A 52 12.76 -13.22 -0.61
CA LEU A 52 13.53 -12.42 0.36
C LEU A 52 12.86 -12.37 1.76
N SER A 53 11.86 -13.21 2.03
CA SER A 53 11.33 -13.47 3.38
C SER A 53 10.67 -14.86 3.44
N PRO A 54 10.91 -15.69 4.47
CA PRO A 54 10.15 -16.92 4.70
C PRO A 54 8.69 -16.61 5.07
N PRO A 55 7.73 -17.53 4.82
CA PRO A 55 6.34 -17.38 5.27
C PRO A 55 6.24 -17.35 6.81
N PHE A 56 5.31 -16.53 7.32
CA PHE A 56 5.19 -16.20 8.74
C PHE A 56 4.84 -17.40 9.64
N PRO A 57 5.46 -17.52 10.83
CA PRO A 57 4.86 -18.29 11.91
C PRO A 57 3.58 -17.62 12.40
N PRO A 58 2.57 -18.38 12.86
CA PRO A 58 1.36 -17.81 13.46
C PRO A 58 1.73 -16.97 14.68
N LEU A 59 1.06 -15.82 14.83
CA LEU A 59 1.17 -14.96 16.01
C LEU A 59 0.96 -15.79 17.27
N GLN A 60 1.97 -15.89 18.12
CA GLN A 60 1.72 -16.15 19.53
C GLN A 60 0.97 -14.94 20.06
N GLN A 61 -0.23 -15.15 20.60
CA GLN A 61 -0.96 -14.09 21.29
C GLN A 61 -0.07 -13.62 22.45
N PRO A 62 0.34 -12.33 22.47
CA PRO A 62 1.22 -11.84 23.52
C PRO A 62 0.48 -11.83 24.86
N ASP A 63 1.23 -12.05 25.95
CA ASP A 63 0.72 -12.07 27.31
C ASP A 63 0.01 -10.76 27.66
N PRO A 64 -1.29 -10.80 28.03
CA PRO A 64 -2.10 -9.64 28.35
C PRO A 64 -1.78 -8.99 29.72
N TYR A 65 -0.64 -9.26 30.37
CA TYR A 65 -0.22 -8.53 31.57
C TYR A 65 1.13 -7.81 31.42
N LEU A 66 1.99 -8.24 30.49
CA LEU A 66 3.29 -7.61 30.23
C LEU A 66 3.20 -6.36 29.31
N TRP A 67 2.13 -6.21 28.53
CA TRP A 67 1.94 -5.13 27.54
C TRP A 67 1.55 -3.77 28.12
N SER A 68 1.05 -3.69 29.35
CA SER A 68 0.56 -2.41 29.90
C SER A 68 1.66 -1.34 30.05
N ALA A 69 2.93 -1.74 29.99
CA ALA A 69 4.08 -0.84 30.11
C ALA A 69 4.87 -0.64 28.80
N MET A 70 4.72 -1.50 27.79
CA MET A 70 5.55 -1.48 26.57
C MET A 70 4.78 -1.03 25.33
N ILE A 71 5.46 -0.32 24.42
CA ILE A 71 4.92 0.05 23.11
C ILE A 71 4.82 -1.19 22.24
N ARG A 72 3.64 -1.48 21.68
CA ARG A 72 3.49 -2.48 20.61
C ARG A 72 3.85 -1.84 19.28
N LEU A 73 5.07 -2.11 18.81
CA LEU A 73 5.67 -1.48 17.64
C LEU A 73 5.60 -2.39 16.40
N GLY A 74 4.99 -1.91 15.33
CA GLY A 74 5.01 -2.58 14.04
C GLY A 74 6.13 -2.09 13.12
N GLU A 75 7.02 -2.98 12.68
CA GLU A 75 8.11 -2.73 11.73
C GLU A 75 7.84 -3.37 10.36
N ILE A 76 7.98 -2.59 9.28
CA ILE A 76 7.84 -3.10 7.91
C ILE A 76 8.94 -4.12 7.60
N ASP A 77 8.54 -5.28 7.11
CA ASP A 77 9.46 -6.33 6.68
C ASP A 77 9.78 -6.28 5.18
N PHE A 78 10.34 -5.15 4.76
CA PHE A 78 10.92 -4.94 3.44
C PHE A 78 12.30 -4.28 3.60
N ILE A 79 13.14 -4.43 2.58
CA ILE A 79 14.49 -3.85 2.60
C ILE A 79 14.46 -2.31 2.71
N ASN A 80 13.42 -1.65 2.23
CA ASN A 80 13.26 -0.19 2.34
C ASN A 80 13.15 0.34 3.78
N ALA A 81 12.79 -0.50 4.75
CA ALA A 81 12.66 -0.12 6.15
C ALA A 81 13.91 -0.47 6.97
N LEU A 82 14.93 -1.05 6.33
CA LEU A 82 16.15 -1.50 6.98
C LEU A 82 16.82 -0.45 7.88
N PRO A 83 16.92 0.84 7.51
CA PRO A 83 17.52 1.87 8.37
C PRO A 83 16.82 2.08 9.72
N PHE A 84 15.60 1.55 9.89
CA PHE A 84 14.80 1.72 11.10
C PHE A 84 14.68 0.46 11.95
N LYS A 85 15.11 -0.71 11.44
CA LYS A 85 14.92 -1.98 12.14
C LYS A 85 15.69 -2.01 13.47
N LEU A 86 14.96 -2.24 14.57
CA LEU A 86 15.54 -2.31 15.91
C LEU A 86 16.16 -3.70 16.20
N SER A 87 17.32 -3.72 16.84
CA SER A 87 17.81 -4.91 17.53
C SER A 87 16.94 -5.21 18.76
N GLN A 88 17.12 -6.40 19.35
CA GLN A 88 16.43 -6.76 20.58
C GLN A 88 16.76 -5.79 21.73
N GLU A 89 18.05 -5.44 21.88
CA GLU A 89 18.53 -4.52 22.93
C GLU A 89 17.97 -3.10 22.73
N GLU A 90 17.91 -2.65 21.47
CA GLU A 90 17.32 -1.37 21.09
C GLU A 90 15.81 -1.33 21.38
N ALA A 91 15.11 -2.42 21.10
CA ALA A 91 13.69 -2.57 21.41
C ALA A 91 13.43 -2.55 22.93
N GLU A 92 14.24 -3.26 23.71
CA GLU A 92 14.18 -3.25 25.18
C GLU A 92 14.46 -1.85 25.75
N PHE A 93 15.48 -1.15 25.22
CA PHE A 93 15.77 0.23 25.60
C PHE A 93 14.61 1.19 25.31
N ALA A 94 13.90 0.98 24.19
CA ALA A 94 12.72 1.75 23.83
C ALA A 94 11.45 1.33 24.58
N GLU A 95 11.52 0.32 25.45
CA GLU A 95 10.35 -0.34 26.05
C GLU A 95 9.33 -0.75 24.96
N ALA A 96 9.83 -1.31 23.86
CA ALA A 96 9.04 -1.65 22.69
C ALA A 96 9.04 -3.17 22.45
N GLN A 97 7.86 -3.71 22.22
CA GLN A 97 7.67 -5.05 21.67
C GLN A 97 7.51 -4.93 20.16
N VAL A 98 8.49 -5.45 19.41
CA VAL A 98 8.52 -5.35 17.96
C VAL A 98 7.80 -6.52 17.29
N VAL A 99 6.89 -6.21 16.39
CA VAL A 99 6.28 -7.17 15.45
C VAL A 99 6.65 -6.76 14.03
N ARG A 100 7.18 -7.71 13.26
CA ARG A 100 7.56 -7.49 11.86
C ARG A 100 6.54 -8.13 10.93
N ALA A 101 6.03 -7.36 9.98
CA ALA A 101 5.05 -7.85 9.00
C ALA A 101 5.04 -7.00 7.72
N SER A 102 4.23 -7.43 6.75
CA SER A 102 3.98 -6.62 5.55
C SER A 102 3.22 -5.33 5.90
N PRO A 103 3.37 -4.24 5.09
CA PRO A 103 2.63 -3.00 5.33
C PRO A 103 1.13 -3.20 5.47
N LYS A 104 0.51 -4.04 4.63
CA LYS A 104 -0.94 -4.32 4.72
C LYS A 104 -1.34 -4.90 6.08
N GLN A 105 -0.57 -5.86 6.60
CA GLN A 105 -0.84 -6.45 7.93
C GLN A 105 -0.64 -5.43 9.05
N LEU A 106 0.41 -4.63 8.97
CA LEU A 106 0.69 -3.58 9.96
C LEU A 106 -0.40 -2.51 9.97
N ASN A 107 -0.88 -2.08 8.80
CA ASN A 107 -2.01 -1.17 8.66
C ASN A 107 -3.23 -1.74 9.40
N GLN A 108 -3.59 -2.98 9.10
CA GLN A 108 -4.72 -3.66 9.73
C GLN A 108 -4.56 -3.72 11.25
N TRP A 109 -3.40 -4.18 11.75
CA TRP A 109 -3.18 -4.32 13.19
C TRP A 109 -3.11 -2.99 13.94
N LEU A 110 -2.64 -1.92 13.30
CA LEU A 110 -2.70 -0.58 13.89
C LEU A 110 -4.14 -0.10 13.99
N CYS A 111 -4.94 -0.22 12.94
CA CYS A 111 -6.36 0.18 12.94
C CYS A 111 -7.22 -0.69 13.88
N GLU A 112 -6.92 -1.98 14.02
CA GLU A 112 -7.56 -2.90 14.98
C GLU A 112 -7.11 -2.65 16.43
N GLY A 113 -6.15 -1.76 16.63
CA GLY A 113 -5.61 -1.44 17.95
C GLY A 113 -4.76 -2.51 18.61
N ARG A 114 -4.21 -3.41 17.80
CA ARG A 114 -3.27 -4.47 18.19
C ARG A 114 -1.82 -3.96 18.22
N LEU A 115 -1.56 -2.83 17.57
CA LEU A 115 -0.33 -2.04 17.66
C LEU A 115 -0.64 -0.66 18.24
N ASP A 116 0.38 0.00 18.79
CA ASP A 116 0.30 1.37 19.31
C ASP A 116 0.97 2.35 18.34
N VAL A 117 2.13 1.94 17.83
CA VAL A 117 2.95 2.69 16.88
C VAL A 117 3.33 1.77 15.74
N SER A 118 3.26 2.22 14.50
CA SER A 118 3.73 1.42 13.37
C SER A 118 4.15 2.27 12.18
N ALA A 119 5.07 1.74 11.40
CA ALA A 119 5.26 2.14 10.01
C ALA A 119 4.10 1.60 9.16
N ILE A 120 3.29 2.50 8.62
CA ILE A 120 2.10 2.19 7.83
C ILE A 120 2.20 2.80 6.43
N SER A 121 1.34 2.33 5.53
CA SER A 121 1.21 2.90 4.18
C SER A 121 0.65 4.34 4.26
N SER A 122 1.08 5.23 3.36
CA SER A 122 0.48 6.57 3.24
C SER A 122 -1.03 6.52 3.00
N ALA A 123 -1.51 5.56 2.21
CA ALA A 123 -2.95 5.37 1.98
C ALA A 123 -3.72 5.06 3.28
N CYS A 124 -3.17 4.18 4.14
CA CYS A 124 -3.76 3.87 5.44
C CYS A 124 -3.78 5.11 6.36
N TYR A 125 -2.67 5.84 6.44
CA TYR A 125 -2.61 7.06 7.23
C TYR A 125 -3.67 8.08 6.77
N LEU A 126 -3.78 8.34 5.46
CA LEU A 126 -4.73 9.31 4.92
C LEU A 126 -6.18 8.91 5.22
N ALA A 127 -6.51 7.62 5.09
CA ALA A 127 -7.84 7.09 5.43
C ALA A 127 -8.19 7.23 6.93
N HIS A 128 -7.19 7.14 7.81
CA HIS A 128 -7.38 7.14 9.27
C HIS A 128 -6.76 8.37 9.97
N ARG A 129 -6.55 9.47 9.24
CA ARG A 129 -5.82 10.65 9.74
C ARG A 129 -6.44 11.34 10.96
N HIS A 130 -7.70 11.03 11.27
CA HIS A 130 -8.41 11.54 12.45
C HIS A 130 -8.20 10.67 13.70
N GLU A 131 -7.83 9.40 13.52
CA GLU A 131 -7.57 8.41 14.57
C GLU A 131 -6.08 8.25 14.87
N LEU A 132 -5.23 8.69 13.94
CA LEU A 132 -3.79 8.52 13.97
C LEU A 132 -3.06 9.86 13.98
N THR A 133 -2.03 9.97 14.83
CA THR A 133 -1.06 11.07 14.79
C THR A 133 0.18 10.61 14.03
N LEU A 134 0.59 11.40 13.05
CA LEU A 134 1.79 11.16 12.27
C LEU A 134 3.05 11.53 13.05
N ILE A 135 4.12 10.73 12.90
CA ILE A 135 5.39 10.92 13.59
C ILE A 135 6.37 11.65 12.67
N ASP A 136 6.73 12.86 13.08
CA ASP A 136 7.56 13.77 12.30
C ASP A 136 8.98 13.27 12.05
N GLY A 137 9.49 13.61 10.85
CA GLY A 137 10.87 13.34 10.45
C GLY A 137 11.15 11.88 10.05
N LEU A 138 10.15 11.01 10.01
CA LEU A 138 10.27 9.60 9.64
C LEU A 138 9.34 9.28 8.46
N SER A 139 9.90 8.85 7.34
CA SER A 139 9.12 8.33 6.22
C SER A 139 9.91 7.28 5.43
N ILE A 140 9.23 6.61 4.51
CA ILE A 140 9.83 5.92 3.38
C ILE A 140 9.29 6.63 2.13
N SER A 141 10.13 7.43 1.50
CA SER A 141 9.76 8.31 0.38
C SER A 141 10.75 8.20 -0.76
N ALA A 142 10.39 8.76 -1.91
CA ALA A 142 11.29 8.92 -3.05
C ALA A 142 10.99 10.23 -3.80
N GLN A 143 12.04 10.97 -4.13
CA GLN A 143 11.94 12.18 -4.97
C GLN A 143 11.99 11.88 -6.47
N ARG A 144 12.60 10.73 -6.80
CA ARG A 144 13.04 10.31 -8.13
C ARG A 144 12.83 8.78 -8.20
N PRO A 145 13.33 8.02 -9.21
CA PRO A 145 12.95 6.62 -9.36
C PRO A 145 13.20 5.83 -8.07
N VAL A 146 12.15 5.19 -7.56
CA VAL A 146 12.21 4.41 -6.31
C VAL A 146 12.77 3.02 -6.54
N LYS A 147 12.72 2.49 -7.77
CA LYS A 147 13.19 1.15 -8.21
C LYS A 147 12.46 -0.05 -7.60
N SER A 148 11.82 0.11 -6.45
CA SER A 148 11.06 -0.93 -5.75
C SER A 148 9.55 -0.79 -5.90
N VAL A 149 9.06 0.04 -6.82
CA VAL A 149 7.63 0.17 -7.16
C VAL A 149 7.52 0.35 -8.67
N LEU A 150 7.33 -0.76 -9.37
CA LEU A 150 7.41 -0.84 -10.82
C LEU A 150 6.09 -1.31 -11.41
N LEU A 151 5.60 -0.57 -12.40
CA LEU A 151 4.46 -0.95 -13.21
C LEU A 151 4.96 -1.44 -14.58
N PHE A 152 4.75 -2.72 -14.83
CA PHE A 152 5.00 -3.36 -16.11
C PHE A 152 3.76 -3.16 -16.98
N LEU A 153 3.89 -2.29 -17.98
CA LEU A 153 2.84 -1.95 -18.93
C LEU A 153 3.12 -2.63 -20.29
N PRO A 154 2.19 -3.39 -20.88
CA PRO A 154 2.38 -4.01 -22.19
C PRO A 154 2.66 -2.97 -23.28
N THR A 155 3.60 -3.24 -24.19
CA THR A 155 3.93 -2.36 -25.33
C THR A 155 3.26 -2.77 -26.62
N ASP A 156 2.96 -4.06 -26.79
CA ASP A 156 2.31 -4.56 -28.00
C ASP A 156 0.78 -4.42 -27.92
N ARG A 157 0.26 -3.42 -28.64
CA ARG A 157 -1.16 -3.11 -28.72
C ARG A 157 -1.98 -4.13 -29.50
N GLN A 158 -1.35 -4.99 -30.31
CA GLN A 158 -2.05 -6.07 -31.01
C GLN A 158 -2.28 -7.29 -30.08
N ALA A 159 -1.42 -7.46 -29.07
CA ALA A 159 -1.56 -8.47 -28.02
C ALA A 159 -2.50 -8.03 -26.88
N ILE A 160 -2.74 -6.73 -26.72
CA ILE A 160 -3.93 -6.24 -26.02
C ILE A 160 -5.12 -6.59 -26.93
N THR A 161 -5.66 -7.81 -26.81
CA THR A 161 -6.98 -8.13 -27.39
C THR A 161 -7.88 -6.95 -27.10
N THR A 162 -8.44 -6.30 -28.14
CA THR A 162 -9.30 -5.13 -27.98
C THR A 162 -10.26 -5.43 -26.83
N PRO A 163 -10.14 -4.75 -25.68
CA PRO A 163 -10.81 -5.19 -24.47
C PRO A 163 -12.30 -5.31 -24.75
N THR A 164 -12.83 -6.52 -24.55
CA THR A 164 -14.26 -6.76 -24.73
C THR A 164 -14.91 -6.78 -23.36
N THR A 165 -16.23 -6.62 -23.31
CA THR A 165 -16.99 -6.82 -22.07
C THR A 165 -16.78 -8.22 -21.45
N LYS A 166 -16.34 -9.21 -22.23
CA LYS A 166 -16.02 -10.57 -21.77
C LYS A 166 -14.55 -10.76 -21.33
N HIS A 167 -13.65 -9.91 -21.81
CA HIS A 167 -12.21 -9.94 -21.51
C HIS A 167 -11.73 -8.50 -21.31
N PRO A 168 -12.00 -7.90 -20.15
CA PRO A 168 -11.54 -6.55 -19.84
C PRO A 168 -10.02 -6.55 -19.66
N ALA A 169 -9.42 -5.38 -19.86
CA ALA A 169 -8.03 -5.16 -19.47
C ALA A 169 -7.85 -5.50 -17.97
N THR A 170 -6.66 -5.97 -17.59
CA THR A 170 -6.38 -6.42 -16.23
C THR A 170 -5.09 -5.80 -15.71
N LEU A 171 -5.12 -5.35 -14.45
CA LEU A 171 -3.94 -4.99 -13.67
C LEU A 171 -3.76 -6.01 -12.54
N PHE A 172 -2.66 -6.75 -12.58
CA PHE A 172 -2.23 -7.58 -11.47
C PHE A 172 -1.60 -6.70 -10.38
N ILE A 173 -2.03 -6.90 -9.14
CA ILE A 173 -1.57 -6.15 -7.96
C ILE A 173 -1.10 -7.09 -6.86
N PRO A 174 -0.08 -6.72 -6.07
CA PRO A 174 0.39 -7.52 -4.95
C PRO A 174 -0.60 -7.45 -3.78
N ASP A 175 -0.67 -8.51 -2.99
CA ASP A 175 -1.45 -8.57 -1.76
C ASP A 175 -0.87 -7.75 -0.59
N THR A 176 0.20 -6.98 -0.81
CA THR A 176 1.01 -6.35 0.24
C THR A 176 1.09 -4.81 0.20
N SER A 177 0.46 -4.12 -0.75
CA SER A 177 0.46 -2.64 -0.80
C SER A 177 -0.85 -2.01 -1.24
N GLU A 178 -1.27 -0.97 -0.53
CA GLU A 178 -2.42 -0.13 -0.86
C GLU A 178 -1.98 1.15 -1.58
N THR A 179 -0.97 1.86 -1.04
CA THR A 179 -0.44 3.11 -1.61
C THR A 179 0.01 2.91 -3.06
N SER A 180 0.79 1.87 -3.34
CA SER A 180 1.31 1.62 -4.69
C SER A 180 0.20 1.26 -5.67
N VAL A 181 -0.87 0.60 -5.20
CA VAL A 181 -2.04 0.27 -6.04
C VAL A 181 -2.79 1.54 -6.43
N LEU A 182 -3.05 2.43 -5.48
CA LEU A 182 -3.70 3.72 -5.77
C LEU A 182 -2.85 4.58 -6.72
N LEU A 183 -1.53 4.64 -6.49
CA LEU A 183 -0.62 5.35 -7.37
C LEU A 183 -0.60 4.72 -8.78
N ALA A 184 -0.52 3.39 -8.89
CA ALA A 184 -0.55 2.70 -10.18
C ALA A 184 -1.84 2.98 -10.96
N ARG A 185 -2.99 3.00 -10.27
CA ARG A 185 -4.27 3.36 -10.89
C ARG A 185 -4.23 4.79 -11.43
N TYR A 186 -3.80 5.75 -10.62
CA TYR A 186 -3.64 7.14 -11.06
C TYR A 186 -2.74 7.26 -12.31
N ILE A 187 -1.59 6.57 -12.31
CA ILE A 187 -0.66 6.58 -13.45
C ILE A 187 -1.28 5.93 -14.68
N LEU A 188 -1.93 4.77 -14.57
CA LEU A 188 -2.58 4.11 -15.71
C LEU A 188 -3.69 4.96 -16.34
N GLU A 189 -4.39 5.76 -15.54
CA GLU A 189 -5.46 6.63 -16.02
C GLU A 189 -4.93 7.91 -16.69
N GLN A 190 -3.62 8.17 -16.71
CA GLN A 190 -3.08 9.31 -17.45
C GLN A 190 -3.12 9.07 -18.97
N PRO A 191 -3.52 10.09 -19.78
CA PRO A 191 -3.75 9.91 -21.22
C PRO A 191 -2.55 9.39 -22.01
N GLU A 192 -1.33 9.72 -21.62
CA GLU A 192 -0.09 9.31 -22.31
C GLU A 192 0.13 7.79 -22.30
N HIS A 193 -0.38 7.09 -21.29
CA HIS A 193 -0.24 5.64 -21.16
C HIS A 193 -1.23 4.87 -22.03
N GLN A 194 -2.33 5.49 -22.45
CA GLN A 194 -3.32 4.90 -23.35
C GLN A 194 -3.80 3.52 -22.85
N TRP A 195 -3.90 3.34 -21.53
CA TRP A 195 -4.38 2.10 -20.92
C TRP A 195 -5.90 2.03 -21.01
N PRO A 196 -6.50 0.87 -21.35
CA PRO A 196 -7.95 0.76 -21.46
C PRO A 196 -8.65 0.92 -20.10
N ILE A 197 -9.74 1.69 -20.10
CA ILE A 197 -10.63 1.89 -18.96
C ILE A 197 -12.06 1.51 -19.41
N PRO A 198 -12.83 0.72 -18.62
CA PRO A 198 -12.47 0.15 -17.32
C PRO A 198 -11.55 -1.09 -17.44
N TYR A 199 -10.85 -1.40 -16.35
CA TYR A 199 -10.03 -2.59 -16.19
C TYR A 199 -10.27 -3.28 -14.84
N GLN A 200 -9.94 -4.57 -14.75
CA GLN A 200 -10.07 -5.37 -13.54
C GLN A 200 -8.78 -5.39 -12.74
N LEU A 201 -8.91 -5.51 -11.42
CA LEU A 201 -7.79 -5.76 -10.51
C LEU A 201 -7.75 -7.25 -10.17
N GLN A 202 -6.59 -7.87 -10.32
CA GLN A 202 -6.36 -9.25 -9.89
C GLN A 202 -5.20 -9.30 -8.89
N VAL A 203 -5.44 -9.90 -7.72
CA VAL A 203 -4.44 -9.98 -6.65
C VAL A 203 -3.54 -11.19 -6.85
N TYR A 204 -2.22 -10.99 -6.71
CA TYR A 204 -1.26 -12.08 -6.62
C TYR A 204 -0.53 -12.05 -5.27
N GLN A 205 -0.07 -13.23 -4.82
CA GLN A 205 0.62 -13.37 -3.53
C GLN A 205 2.09 -12.95 -3.65
N ARG A 206 2.63 -12.33 -2.59
CA ARG A 206 4.07 -12.06 -2.47
C ARG A 206 4.91 -13.30 -2.81
N GLY A 207 5.98 -13.09 -3.58
CA GLY A 207 6.89 -14.12 -4.08
C GLY A 207 6.54 -14.61 -5.49
N LEU A 208 5.41 -14.18 -6.05
CA LEU A 208 4.94 -14.63 -7.37
C LEU A 208 5.08 -13.56 -8.47
N ALA A 209 5.65 -12.39 -8.22
CA ALA A 209 5.67 -11.28 -9.19
C ALA A 209 6.23 -11.68 -10.56
N ARG A 210 7.33 -12.45 -10.58
CA ARG A 210 7.94 -12.95 -11.83
C ARG A 210 7.03 -13.92 -12.58
N MET A 211 6.39 -14.83 -11.85
CA MET A 211 5.45 -15.79 -12.44
C MET A 211 4.22 -15.07 -12.99
N THR A 212 3.67 -14.13 -12.22
CA THR A 212 2.57 -13.26 -12.63
C THR A 212 2.92 -12.47 -13.89
N LEU A 213 4.12 -11.89 -13.96
CA LEU A 213 4.58 -11.18 -15.16
C LEU A 213 4.65 -12.10 -16.38
N THR A 214 5.13 -13.34 -16.20
CA THR A 214 5.18 -14.34 -17.27
C THR A 214 3.76 -14.66 -17.77
N GLN A 215 2.81 -14.91 -16.87
CA GLN A 215 1.40 -15.18 -17.21
C GLN A 215 0.71 -13.97 -17.85
N ALA A 216 1.03 -12.76 -17.40
CA ALA A 216 0.48 -11.53 -17.93
C ALA A 216 0.85 -11.32 -19.39
N THR A 217 1.98 -11.86 -19.87
CA THR A 217 2.37 -11.77 -21.28
C THR A 217 1.40 -12.46 -22.22
N GLU A 218 0.76 -13.54 -21.79
CA GLU A 218 -0.21 -14.29 -22.58
C GLU A 218 -1.55 -13.54 -22.72
N THR A 219 -1.84 -12.66 -21.76
CA THR A 219 -3.13 -11.95 -21.64
C THR A 219 -3.03 -10.45 -21.96
N GLY A 220 -1.81 -9.92 -22.14
CA GLY A 220 -1.58 -8.49 -22.29
C GLY A 220 -1.97 -7.68 -21.05
N ALA A 221 -1.85 -8.27 -19.85
CA ALA A 221 -2.20 -7.61 -18.59
C ALA A 221 -1.06 -6.73 -18.06
N ALA A 222 -1.39 -5.62 -17.39
CA ALA A 222 -0.40 -4.85 -16.65
C ALA A 222 -0.07 -5.55 -15.32
N VAL A 223 1.15 -5.37 -14.81
CA VAL A 223 1.57 -5.95 -13.53
C VAL A 223 2.24 -4.88 -12.67
N LEU A 224 1.73 -4.66 -11.47
CA LEU A 224 2.40 -3.88 -10.44
C LEU A 224 3.27 -4.80 -9.58
N ALA A 225 4.58 -4.57 -9.57
CA ALA A 225 5.50 -5.22 -8.64
C ALA A 225 5.99 -4.21 -7.59
N ILE A 226 6.18 -4.67 -6.35
CA ILE A 226 6.65 -3.82 -5.25
C ILE A 226 7.76 -4.47 -4.42
N GLY A 227 8.44 -3.65 -3.63
CA GLY A 227 9.39 -4.04 -2.62
C GLY A 227 10.54 -4.86 -3.19
N ASP A 228 10.89 -5.90 -2.46
CA ASP A 228 12.01 -6.78 -2.74
C ASP A 228 11.88 -7.47 -4.11
N GLU A 229 10.66 -7.88 -4.50
CA GLU A 229 10.43 -8.51 -5.81
C GLU A 229 10.62 -7.53 -6.96
N ALA A 230 10.17 -6.28 -6.82
CA ALA A 230 10.42 -5.25 -7.81
C ALA A 230 11.91 -4.98 -8.00
N LEU A 231 12.71 -4.97 -6.92
CA LEU A 231 14.16 -4.80 -7.01
C LEU A 231 14.84 -5.95 -7.76
N MET A 232 14.32 -7.16 -7.65
CA MET A 232 14.83 -8.32 -8.40
C MET A 232 14.46 -8.24 -9.89
N LEU A 233 13.31 -7.62 -10.21
CA LEU A 233 12.86 -7.39 -11.58
C LEU A 233 13.45 -6.10 -12.20
N ASP A 234 13.97 -5.18 -11.38
CA ASP A 234 14.63 -3.96 -11.84
C ASP A 234 15.82 -4.31 -12.74
N GLY A 235 15.91 -3.63 -13.90
CA GLY A 235 16.89 -3.93 -14.94
C GLY A 235 16.62 -5.20 -15.76
N TRP A 236 15.58 -5.98 -15.43
CA TRP A 236 15.17 -7.11 -16.26
C TRP A 236 14.44 -6.62 -17.50
N GLN A 237 15.04 -6.86 -18.66
CA GLN A 237 14.42 -6.60 -19.95
C GLN A 237 13.33 -7.64 -20.17
N HIS A 238 12.06 -7.24 -20.10
CA HIS A 238 10.95 -8.08 -20.49
C HIS A 238 10.45 -7.64 -21.87
N PRO A 239 10.76 -8.39 -22.95
CA PRO A 239 10.21 -8.10 -24.27
C PRO A 239 8.70 -7.97 -24.19
N GLY A 240 8.14 -6.95 -24.85
CA GLY A 240 6.71 -6.67 -24.84
C GLY A 240 6.20 -5.84 -23.65
N TYR A 241 7.07 -5.37 -22.74
CA TYR A 241 6.69 -4.50 -21.63
C TYR A 241 7.56 -3.25 -21.52
N LYS A 242 6.90 -2.13 -21.23
CA LYS A 242 7.49 -0.88 -20.76
C LYS A 242 7.45 -0.94 -19.24
N VAL A 243 8.60 -0.72 -18.60
CA VAL A 243 8.69 -0.61 -17.14
C VAL A 243 8.55 0.87 -16.76
N ILE A 244 7.57 1.17 -15.91
CA ILE A 244 7.32 2.50 -15.37
C ILE A 244 7.65 2.48 -13.89
N ASP A 245 8.61 3.30 -13.46
CA ASP A 245 8.83 3.56 -12.05
C ASP A 245 7.78 4.55 -11.55
N LEU A 246 6.99 4.15 -10.55
CA LEU A 246 5.85 4.96 -10.14
C LEU A 246 6.25 6.26 -9.42
N ALA A 247 7.40 6.29 -8.73
CA ALA A 247 7.88 7.53 -8.11
C ALA A 247 8.40 8.51 -9.18
N GLN A 248 9.05 7.98 -10.22
CA GLN A 248 9.46 8.79 -11.36
C GLN A 248 8.25 9.37 -12.11
N ALA A 249 7.26 8.55 -12.43
CA ALA A 249 6.05 8.99 -13.13
C ALA A 249 5.27 10.03 -12.31
N TRP A 250 5.19 9.84 -10.99
CA TRP A 250 4.64 10.86 -10.08
C TRP A 250 5.42 12.17 -10.16
N HIS A 251 6.75 12.12 -10.07
CA HIS A 251 7.60 13.30 -10.11
C HIS A 251 7.49 14.05 -11.44
N GLU A 252 7.42 13.34 -12.57
CA GLU A 252 7.21 13.94 -13.89
C GLU A 252 5.87 14.69 -14.00
N THR A 253 4.85 14.23 -13.28
CA THR A 253 3.51 14.82 -13.31
C THR A 253 3.31 15.94 -12.28
N LYS A 254 3.89 15.78 -11.09
CA LYS A 254 3.60 16.61 -9.91
C LYS A 254 4.77 17.44 -9.41
N ALA A 255 6.00 17.11 -9.84
CA ALA A 255 7.26 17.70 -9.36
C ALA A 255 7.51 17.58 -7.82
N SER A 256 6.67 16.82 -7.09
CA SER A 256 6.80 16.58 -5.64
C SER A 256 7.41 15.20 -5.34
N PRO A 257 8.07 15.01 -4.18
CA PRO A 257 8.42 13.68 -3.71
C PRO A 257 7.17 12.87 -3.37
N PHE A 258 7.24 11.56 -3.62
CA PHE A 258 6.18 10.64 -3.25
C PHE A 258 6.50 9.98 -1.90
N VAL A 259 5.53 9.98 -0.99
CA VAL A 259 5.64 9.32 0.32
C VAL A 259 4.93 7.98 0.26
N PHE A 260 5.67 6.87 0.38
CA PHE A 260 5.09 5.52 0.34
C PHE A 260 4.61 5.04 1.71
N GLY A 261 5.40 5.33 2.75
CA GLY A 261 5.12 4.94 4.12
C GLY A 261 5.49 6.02 5.13
N VAL A 262 4.76 6.03 6.23
CA VAL A 262 4.91 6.97 7.34
C VAL A 262 4.85 6.23 8.66
N TRP A 263 5.41 6.81 9.72
CA TRP A 263 5.18 6.32 11.07
C TRP A 263 3.98 7.03 11.67
N ALA A 264 3.10 6.26 12.29
CA ALA A 264 1.93 6.80 12.98
C ALA A 264 1.73 6.13 14.34
N VAL A 265 1.12 6.88 15.24
CA VAL A 265 0.71 6.44 16.57
C VAL A 265 -0.80 6.62 16.72
N ARG A 266 -1.46 5.70 17.41
CA ARG A 266 -2.89 5.83 17.68
C ARG A 266 -3.18 6.92 18.71
N ASN A 267 -4.19 7.73 18.43
CA ASN A 267 -4.61 8.83 19.30
C ASN A 267 -5.20 8.32 20.62
N ASP A 268 -5.92 7.19 20.58
CA ASP A 268 -6.53 6.60 21.78
C ASP A 268 -5.49 6.01 22.74
N TRP A 269 -4.43 5.38 22.24
CA TRP A 269 -3.31 4.93 23.06
C TRP A 269 -2.62 6.12 23.74
N LEU A 270 -2.36 7.21 23.00
CA LEU A 270 -1.84 8.44 23.60
C LEU A 270 -2.78 9.02 24.67
N ALA A 271 -4.10 8.86 24.54
CA ALA A 271 -5.07 9.37 25.50
C ALA A 271 -5.16 8.55 26.81
N GLN A 272 -4.79 7.27 26.79
CA GLN A 272 -4.86 6.38 27.96
C GLN A 272 -3.90 6.80 29.10
N ASP A 273 -2.65 7.15 28.75
CA ASP A 273 -1.66 7.72 29.66
C ASP A 273 -0.88 8.83 28.95
N PRO A 274 -1.42 10.06 28.89
CA PRO A 274 -0.84 11.12 28.07
C PRO A 274 0.59 11.47 28.43
N LYS A 275 0.98 11.38 29.71
CA LYS A 275 2.35 11.70 30.13
C LYS A 275 3.30 10.54 29.86
N GLY A 276 2.94 9.33 30.30
CA GLY A 276 3.80 8.16 30.13
C GLY A 276 3.93 7.74 28.67
N ASN A 277 2.83 7.70 27.91
CA ASN A 277 2.86 7.29 26.51
C ASN A 277 3.57 8.31 25.62
N ARG A 278 3.46 9.62 25.89
CA ARG A 278 4.30 10.62 25.20
C ARG A 278 5.78 10.46 25.54
N ALA A 279 6.13 10.15 26.79
CA ALA A 279 7.51 9.92 27.17
C ALA A 279 8.11 8.67 26.48
N ARG A 280 7.36 7.56 26.46
CA ARG A 280 7.72 6.33 25.73
C ARG A 280 7.86 6.59 24.24
N LEU A 281 6.87 7.25 23.63
CA LEU A 281 6.89 7.60 22.21
C LEU A 281 8.10 8.49 21.87
N ASN A 282 8.42 9.47 22.70
CA ASN A 282 9.58 10.34 22.48
C ASN A 282 10.90 9.56 22.52
N ARG A 283 11.06 8.58 23.43
CA ARG A 283 12.23 7.68 23.46
C ARG A 283 12.33 6.89 22.16
N LEU A 284 11.24 6.25 21.74
CA LEU A 284 11.19 5.49 20.49
C LEU A 284 11.50 6.37 19.28
N CYS A 285 10.88 7.55 19.18
CA CYS A 285 11.14 8.49 18.09
C CYS A 285 12.60 8.95 18.06
N GLY A 286 13.19 9.20 19.23
CA GLY A 286 14.61 9.55 19.37
C GLY A 286 15.51 8.46 18.81
N LEU A 287 15.24 7.19 19.17
CA LEU A 287 15.98 6.03 18.68
C LEU A 287 15.83 5.85 17.17
N LEU A 288 14.60 5.88 16.63
CA LEU A 288 14.36 5.74 15.19
C LEU A 288 15.04 6.85 14.38
N ARG A 289 15.01 8.10 14.87
CA ARG A 289 15.71 9.23 14.24
C ARG A 289 17.22 9.08 14.33
N HIS A 290 17.75 8.61 15.45
CA HIS A 290 19.17 8.32 15.61
C HIS A 290 19.64 7.25 14.62
N LYS A 291 18.92 6.13 14.50
CA LYS A 291 19.24 5.08 13.54
C LYS A 291 19.20 5.57 12.10
N LYS A 292 18.14 6.31 11.73
CA LYS A 292 18.03 6.97 10.42
C LYS A 292 19.24 7.86 10.16
N TYR A 293 19.59 8.73 11.12
CA TYR A 293 20.71 9.65 10.98
C TYR A 293 22.04 8.90 10.86
N HIS A 294 22.27 7.89 11.70
CA HIS A 294 23.47 7.06 11.67
C HIS A 294 23.61 6.37 10.30
N PHE A 295 22.53 5.78 9.79
CA PHE A 295 22.46 5.25 8.43
C PHE A 295 22.78 6.31 7.37
N GLN A 296 22.29 7.54 7.48
CA GLN A 296 22.55 8.59 6.49
C GLN A 296 23.98 9.13 6.57
N SER A 297 24.62 9.13 7.74
CA SER A 297 25.92 9.78 7.97
C SER A 297 27.13 8.83 7.89
N ASP A 298 26.94 7.54 8.19
CA ASP A 298 28.04 6.60 8.37
C ASP A 298 28.05 5.55 7.25
N LYS A 299 29.00 5.69 6.32
CA LYS A 299 29.17 4.78 5.19
C LYS A 299 29.59 3.37 5.62
N VAL A 300 30.33 3.23 6.73
CA VAL A 300 30.73 1.92 7.24
C VAL A 300 29.51 1.19 7.77
N TYR A 301 28.64 1.92 8.47
CA TYR A 301 27.36 1.38 8.92
C TYR A 301 26.42 1.02 7.76
N GLN A 302 26.31 1.88 6.73
CA GLN A 302 25.56 1.57 5.50
C GLN A 302 26.02 0.25 4.89
N GLN A 303 27.33 0.10 4.73
CA GLN A 303 27.92 -1.09 4.12
C GLN A 303 27.67 -2.34 4.98
N ALA A 304 27.96 -2.27 6.28
CA ALA A 304 27.74 -3.38 7.20
C ALA A 304 26.27 -3.83 7.23
N LEU A 305 25.33 -2.88 7.14
CA LEU A 305 23.90 -3.16 7.12
C LEU A 305 23.50 -3.89 5.83
N VAL A 306 23.99 -3.45 4.66
CA VAL A 306 23.79 -4.14 3.37
C VAL A 306 24.41 -5.54 3.39
N ASP A 307 25.61 -5.68 3.94
CA ASP A 307 26.33 -6.96 4.00
C ASP A 307 25.58 -7.96 4.88
N SER A 308 25.05 -7.50 6.02
CA SER A 308 24.25 -8.32 6.93
C SER A 308 22.98 -8.86 6.28
N LEU A 309 22.43 -8.17 5.27
CA LEU A 309 21.31 -8.67 4.50
C LEU A 309 21.74 -9.75 3.52
N LEU A 310 22.81 -9.54 2.78
CA LEU A 310 23.27 -10.49 1.75
C LEU A 310 23.75 -11.81 2.35
N THR A 311 24.39 -11.79 3.52
CA THR A 311 24.82 -13.01 4.22
C THR A 311 23.65 -13.95 4.56
N ARG A 312 22.42 -13.43 4.71
CA ARG A 312 21.23 -14.26 4.95
C ARG A 312 20.72 -15.00 3.70
N TYR A 313 21.24 -14.67 2.51
CA TYR A 313 20.78 -15.21 1.22
C TYR A 313 21.85 -16.01 0.47
N GLN A 314 22.96 -16.34 1.13
CA GLN A 314 23.97 -17.20 0.52
C GLN A 314 23.36 -18.57 0.20
N THR A 315 23.43 -18.96 -1.07
CA THR A 315 23.10 -20.31 -1.56
C THR A 315 24.38 -20.97 -2.04
N ASP A 316 24.57 -22.25 -1.71
CA ASP A 316 25.75 -23.04 -2.09
C ASP A 316 25.91 -23.13 -3.62
N GLY A 317 26.89 -22.44 -4.18
CA GLY A 317 27.34 -22.69 -5.55
C GLY A 317 28.80 -22.31 -5.79
N SER A 318 29.15 -21.97 -7.03
CA SER A 318 30.54 -21.97 -7.52
C SER A 318 31.29 -20.66 -7.21
N PRO A 319 32.52 -20.70 -6.63
CA PRO A 319 33.13 -19.56 -5.92
C PRO A 319 33.35 -18.27 -6.73
N ASP A 320 33.81 -18.38 -7.98
CA ASP A 320 34.32 -17.21 -8.71
C ASP A 320 33.24 -16.40 -9.44
N THR A 321 32.20 -17.08 -9.94
CA THR A 321 31.06 -16.40 -10.59
C THR A 321 30.12 -15.77 -9.55
N GLU A 322 30.09 -16.36 -8.34
CA GLU A 322 29.29 -15.86 -7.22
C GLU A 322 29.82 -14.55 -6.65
N GLN A 323 31.14 -14.40 -6.53
CA GLN A 323 31.72 -13.18 -5.97
C GLN A 323 31.40 -11.93 -6.79
N GLN A 324 31.52 -11.99 -8.12
CA GLN A 324 31.21 -10.84 -8.98
C GLN A 324 29.71 -10.50 -8.96
N GLN A 325 28.83 -11.50 -9.02
CA GLN A 325 27.38 -11.30 -8.95
C GLN A 325 26.96 -10.72 -7.59
N GLN A 326 27.55 -11.23 -6.50
CA GLN A 326 27.30 -10.75 -5.15
C GLN A 326 27.74 -9.29 -4.98
N GLN A 327 28.93 -8.93 -5.48
CA GLN A 327 29.42 -7.55 -5.44
C GLN A 327 28.51 -6.60 -6.23
N GLN A 328 28.01 -7.04 -7.40
CA GLN A 328 27.05 -6.26 -8.18
C GLN A 328 25.72 -6.08 -7.42
N GLN A 329 25.20 -7.14 -6.81
CA GLN A 329 23.97 -7.09 -6.02
C GLN A 329 24.12 -6.16 -4.80
N GLN A 330 25.25 -6.25 -4.10
CA GLN A 330 25.61 -5.37 -2.98
C GLN A 330 25.62 -3.90 -3.42
N ALA A 331 26.30 -3.58 -4.53
CA ALA A 331 26.34 -2.22 -5.06
C ALA A 331 24.94 -1.70 -5.43
N ARG A 332 24.08 -2.56 -6.02
CA ARG A 332 22.69 -2.20 -6.36
C ARG A 332 21.85 -1.90 -5.12
N LEU A 333 21.92 -2.77 -4.10
CA LEU A 333 21.17 -2.59 -2.85
C LEU A 333 21.65 -1.36 -2.07
N HIS A 334 22.97 -1.18 -1.97
CA HIS A 334 23.55 0.00 -1.35
C HIS A 334 23.07 1.28 -2.06
N HIS A 335 23.15 1.33 -3.39
CA HIS A 335 22.66 2.46 -4.16
C HIS A 335 21.16 2.70 -3.98
N TYR A 336 20.34 1.65 -4.00
CA TYR A 336 18.90 1.74 -3.75
C TYR A 336 18.61 2.39 -2.38
N LEU A 337 19.20 1.87 -1.30
CA LEU A 337 18.94 2.37 0.06
C LEU A 337 19.44 3.79 0.30
N THR A 338 20.47 4.24 -0.42
CA THR A 338 21.14 5.53 -0.18
C THR A 338 20.78 6.63 -1.19
N HIS A 339 20.29 6.26 -2.39
CA HIS A 339 20.02 7.23 -3.47
C HIS A 339 18.59 7.16 -4.02
N ALA A 340 17.93 6.00 -3.97
CA ALA A 340 16.54 5.89 -4.46
C ALA A 340 15.51 6.31 -3.41
N LEU A 341 15.84 6.14 -2.12
CA LEU A 341 14.96 6.43 -1.00
C LEU A 341 15.39 7.69 -0.24
N THR A 342 14.38 8.42 0.26
CA THR A 342 14.53 9.44 1.28
C THR A 342 13.75 9.02 2.52
N TYR A 343 14.32 9.26 3.70
CA TYR A 343 13.80 8.77 4.98
C TYR A 343 13.22 9.87 5.87
N ASN A 344 13.14 11.08 5.33
CA ASN A 344 12.72 12.29 6.03
C ASN A 344 11.26 12.59 5.74
N LEU A 345 10.59 13.21 6.70
CA LEU A 345 9.23 13.71 6.53
C LEU A 345 9.20 15.21 6.79
N ASP A 346 9.91 15.92 5.92
CA ASP A 346 10.05 17.37 5.93
C ASP A 346 8.92 18.02 5.13
N LEU A 347 8.89 19.36 5.07
CA LEU A 347 7.81 20.10 4.40
C LEU A 347 7.51 19.62 2.95
N PRO A 348 8.49 19.40 2.06
CA PRO A 348 8.20 18.91 0.71
C PRO A 348 7.49 17.54 0.69
N HIS A 349 7.83 16.67 1.64
CA HIS A 349 7.21 15.34 1.75
C HIS A 349 5.77 15.45 2.24
N ARG A 350 5.49 16.34 3.20
CA ARG A 350 4.12 16.60 3.66
C ARG A 350 3.25 17.16 2.54
N MET A 351 3.78 18.11 1.78
CA MET A 351 3.09 18.65 0.60
C MET A 351 2.80 17.56 -0.43
N GLY A 352 3.76 16.66 -0.69
CA GLY A 352 3.55 15.50 -1.56
C GLY A 352 2.49 14.52 -1.02
N LEU A 353 2.43 14.31 0.29
CA LEU A 353 1.41 13.49 0.94
C LEU A 353 0.00 14.11 0.80
N ASP A 354 -0.13 15.42 0.99
CA ASP A 354 -1.39 16.15 0.79
C ASP A 354 -1.81 16.16 -0.68
N GLU A 355 -0.87 16.28 -1.60
CA GLU A 355 -1.12 16.21 -3.04
C GLU A 355 -1.59 14.80 -3.45
N PHE A 356 -1.04 13.76 -2.83
CA PHE A 356 -1.51 12.39 -3.01
C PHE A 356 -2.95 12.22 -2.49
N ASP A 357 -3.29 12.76 -1.33
CA ASP A 357 -4.65 12.75 -0.76
C ASP A 357 -5.69 13.39 -1.71
N GLN A 358 -5.36 14.56 -2.26
CA GLN A 358 -6.20 15.23 -3.24
C GLN A 358 -6.36 14.39 -4.52
N THR A 359 -5.26 13.80 -4.99
CA THR A 359 -5.24 12.98 -6.20
C THR A 359 -6.13 11.74 -6.06
N ILE A 360 -6.01 10.98 -4.98
CA ILE A 360 -6.83 9.78 -4.74
C ILE A 360 -8.31 10.14 -4.50
N THR A 361 -8.58 11.29 -3.88
CA THR A 361 -9.95 11.79 -3.71
C THR A 361 -10.61 12.07 -5.06
N CYS A 362 -9.89 12.67 -6.01
CA CYS A 362 -10.39 12.89 -7.37
C CYS A 362 -10.57 11.57 -8.13
N LEU A 363 -9.61 10.65 -8.03
CA LEU A 363 -9.67 9.33 -8.67
C LEU A 363 -10.94 8.56 -8.27
N ASN A 364 -11.27 8.56 -6.97
CA ASN A 364 -12.44 7.83 -6.47
C ASN A 364 -13.77 8.47 -6.89
N LYS A 365 -13.85 9.80 -7.06
CA LYS A 365 -15.06 10.49 -7.57
C LYS A 365 -15.36 10.13 -9.03
N HIS A 366 -14.32 9.91 -9.85
CA HIS A 366 -14.49 9.47 -11.23
C HIS A 366 -15.05 8.04 -11.32
N VAL A 367 -14.71 7.17 -10.37
CA VAL A 367 -15.29 5.81 -10.30
C VAL A 367 -16.79 5.86 -10.00
N THR A 368 -17.22 6.69 -9.04
CA THR A 368 -18.64 6.78 -8.64
C THR A 368 -19.53 7.38 -9.73
N THR A 369 -19.01 8.35 -10.49
CA THR A 369 -19.78 9.01 -11.57
C THR A 369 -19.95 8.13 -12.81
N VAL A 370 -19.00 7.23 -13.08
CA VAL A 370 -19.11 6.26 -14.20
C VAL A 370 -20.11 5.16 -13.86
N SER A 371 -20.16 4.68 -12.61
CA SER A 371 -21.13 3.65 -12.19
C SER A 371 -22.60 4.12 -12.19
N ASP A 372 -22.84 5.42 -12.00
CA ASP A 372 -24.20 5.99 -12.01
C ASP A 372 -24.72 6.29 -13.44
N SER A 373 -23.86 6.19 -14.46
CA SER A 373 -24.21 6.49 -15.85
C SER A 373 -24.56 5.26 -16.71
N THR A 374 -24.45 4.04 -16.20
CA THR A 374 -24.95 2.84 -16.90
C THR A 374 -26.44 2.61 -16.63
N GLY A 375 -27.24 3.37 -17.39
CA GLY A 375 -28.60 3.08 -17.86
C GLY A 375 -29.49 2.16 -17.02
N THR A 376 -30.33 2.77 -16.17
CA THR A 376 -31.67 2.23 -15.93
C THR A 376 -32.55 2.62 -17.11
N GLU A 377 -32.78 1.69 -18.04
CA GLU A 377 -33.89 1.81 -18.99
C GLU A 377 -35.19 1.95 -18.19
N ALA A 378 -35.85 3.09 -18.35
CA ALA A 378 -37.16 3.34 -17.79
C ALA A 378 -38.17 2.38 -18.43
N VAL A 379 -38.50 1.30 -17.72
CA VAL A 379 -39.64 0.46 -18.04
C VAL A 379 -40.90 1.30 -17.79
N MET A 380 -41.56 1.72 -18.87
CA MET A 380 -42.88 2.33 -18.83
C MET A 380 -43.89 1.37 -18.16
N PRO A 381 -44.73 1.83 -17.22
CA PRO A 381 -45.83 1.01 -16.73
C PRO A 381 -46.95 0.94 -17.77
N PRO A 382 -47.64 -0.21 -17.93
CA PRO A 382 -48.76 -0.30 -18.84
C PRO A 382 -49.94 0.52 -18.32
N ALA A 383 -50.63 1.17 -19.26
CA ALA A 383 -51.82 1.96 -19.03
C ALA A 383 -53.01 1.08 -18.59
N GLY A 384 -53.76 1.58 -17.60
CA GLY A 384 -55.14 1.17 -17.39
C GLY A 384 -55.45 0.70 -15.97
N GLN A 385 -55.87 1.62 -15.11
CA GLN A 385 -57.16 1.57 -14.39
C GLN A 385 -57.36 2.88 -13.61
N SER A 386 -58.48 3.54 -13.87
CA SER A 386 -58.92 4.81 -13.29
C SER A 386 -59.52 4.65 -11.88
N PRO A 387 -59.72 5.75 -11.12
CA PRO A 387 -59.60 5.78 -9.67
C PRO A 387 -60.94 5.71 -8.94
N THR A 388 -60.90 5.27 -7.68
CA THR A 388 -61.95 5.56 -6.70
C THR A 388 -61.37 6.25 -5.47
N ASN A 389 -61.79 7.52 -5.35
CA ASN A 389 -61.90 8.39 -4.18
C ASN A 389 -61.67 7.75 -2.80
N HIS A 390 -60.90 8.44 -1.94
CA HIS A 390 -61.47 9.05 -0.74
C HIS A 390 -60.59 10.18 -0.18
N ILE A 391 -61.30 11.23 0.21
CA ILE A 391 -60.90 12.56 0.69
C ILE A 391 -60.87 12.59 2.23
N ASN A 392 -60.04 13.49 2.80
CA ASN A 392 -60.00 14.01 4.19
C ASN A 392 -59.42 13.04 5.26
N GLN A 393 -58.56 13.45 6.20
CA GLN A 393 -58.61 14.61 7.12
C GLN A 393 -57.18 15.02 7.57
N LYS A 394 -56.80 16.31 7.47
CA LYS A 394 -56.62 17.32 8.57
C LYS A 394 -55.72 16.86 9.75
N LYS A 395 -54.52 17.45 9.89
CA LYS A 395 -54.20 18.66 10.71
C LYS A 395 -54.58 18.52 12.19
N ALA A 396 -53.55 18.40 13.04
CA ALA A 396 -53.29 19.26 14.22
C ALA A 396 -52.51 18.46 15.29
N GLN A 397 -51.35 18.97 15.70
CA GLN A 397 -51.05 19.37 17.09
C GLN A 397 -49.54 19.61 17.24
N GLU A 398 -49.15 20.88 17.12
CA GLU A 398 -48.09 21.47 17.92
C GLU A 398 -48.66 21.72 19.33
N GLU A 399 -47.90 21.39 20.39
CA GLU A 399 -47.49 22.34 21.43
C GLU A 399 -46.88 21.64 22.67
N ALA A 400 -45.88 22.34 23.24
CA ALA A 400 -45.40 22.31 24.62
C ALA A 400 -44.54 21.11 25.11
N TYR A 401 -43.23 21.35 25.31
CA TYR A 401 -42.70 21.68 26.65
C TYR A 401 -41.22 22.13 26.59
N ALA A 402 -40.92 23.16 27.38
CA ALA A 402 -39.63 23.82 27.56
C ALA A 402 -38.76 23.12 28.65
N PRO A 403 -37.48 23.52 28.83
CA PRO A 403 -36.40 22.68 29.37
C PRO A 403 -36.15 22.84 30.87
N LEU A 404 -35.40 21.91 31.46
CA LEU A 404 -34.83 22.02 32.81
C LEU A 404 -33.30 21.86 32.77
N ALA A 405 -32.66 22.90 33.32
CA ALA A 405 -31.35 23.07 33.96
C ALA A 405 -30.18 22.13 33.62
#